data_AF-A0A349QML7-F1
#
_entry.id   AF-A0A349QML7-F1
#
_cell.length_a   1.000
_cell.length_b   1.000
_cell.length_c   1.000
_cell.angle_alpha   90.00
_cell.angle_beta   90.00
_cell.angle_gamma   90.00
#
_symmetry.space_group_name_H-M   'P 1'
#
loop_
_entity.id
_entity.type
_entity.pdbx_description
1 polymer ?
#
loop_
_entity_poly.entity_id
_entity_poly.type
_entity_poly.pdbx_seq_one_letter_code
_entity_poly.pdbx_strand_id
1 'polypeptide(L)'
;MKRTMKKMVSLGLVAAISLTMLVGCGNSKETADNTASDNTANDTSDTSVKEETKTAENAKIGVLVQDVSGEEALGFRTYYEDYVANQYGVTFTYTDELKDAASEKSAIEKFASQGYQAVISLSSNDRALQIETCEENQIYYAVAAGTLDQEQFEKYKTNEYFLGQVGPSMDTEYEAGVEMGRFFAEKGIKTAAIYGAFIPNPMHVYRVAGVLSGLGLSYDGATEEGEVVGKIFTDQSVDLSKISGDIQIVSYLQGYGDTTTDEINAAIQAKPEAFISVGMATTFFTQQLNAAGIEFSDIDSFTQSNGEAITNGKLVYLAGKYSSSVGPAFALVLNAINGNVIRDEQGNAVSLSQNYQVATDEATFDEFYKSDNGDNPIYNKETLDQIIGESVTFDEINELVTLK
;
A
#
# COMPACT_ATOMS: atom_id res chain seq x y z
N MET A 1 40.73 25.44 -30.65
CA MET A 1 41.65 26.59 -30.45
C MET A 1 40.81 27.86 -30.35
N LYS A 2 40.97 28.68 -29.29
CA LYS A 2 40.15 29.90 -28.94
C LYS A 2 38.69 29.53 -28.53
N ARG A 3 38.20 29.86 -27.31
CA ARG A 3 37.85 31.15 -26.64
C ARG A 3 36.45 31.65 -27.06
N THR A 4 35.57 32.25 -26.23
CA THR A 4 35.55 32.71 -24.80
C THR A 4 34.04 32.83 -24.40
N MET A 5 33.49 32.47 -23.22
CA MET A 5 33.75 32.79 -21.79
C MET A 5 33.27 34.18 -21.29
N LYS A 6 32.35 34.17 -20.28
CA LYS A 6 32.06 35.16 -19.18
C LYS A 6 30.81 36.08 -19.18
N LYS A 7 29.94 35.81 -18.17
CA LYS A 7 29.39 36.68 -17.09
C LYS A 7 28.43 37.87 -17.39
N MET A 8 27.32 37.92 -16.64
CA MET A 8 27.05 38.73 -15.41
C MET A 8 25.76 38.16 -14.74
N VAL A 9 25.45 38.19 -13.42
CA VAL A 9 25.86 38.94 -12.21
C VAL A 9 25.11 40.27 -11.97
N SER A 10 24.09 40.22 -11.11
CA SER A 10 23.43 41.33 -10.39
C SER A 10 23.28 40.96 -8.90
N LEU A 11 22.93 41.89 -7.99
CA LEU A 11 23.16 41.71 -6.54
C LEU A 11 22.27 42.61 -5.64
N GLY A 12 21.64 42.02 -4.61
CA GLY A 12 20.88 42.67 -3.52
C GLY A 12 20.09 41.60 -2.72
N LEU A 13 20.08 41.47 -1.38
CA LEU A 13 20.26 42.41 -0.25
C LEU A 13 19.21 43.54 -0.25
N VAL A 14 18.52 43.92 0.83
CA VAL A 14 18.76 43.90 2.31
C VAL A 14 17.38 43.57 2.98
N ALA A 15 17.18 43.04 4.21
CA ALA A 15 17.56 43.59 5.52
C ALA A 15 17.29 42.65 6.72
N ALA A 16 17.83 43.00 7.89
CA ALA A 16 17.56 42.35 9.19
C ALA A 16 17.29 43.39 10.28
N ILE A 17 16.29 43.12 11.13
CA ILE A 17 15.80 43.86 12.33
C ILE A 17 14.84 42.89 13.04
N SER A 18 14.78 42.70 14.36
CA SER A 18 15.70 42.99 15.48
C SER A 18 15.24 42.20 16.72
N LEU A 19 16.13 41.90 17.68
CA LEU A 19 15.73 41.30 18.97
C LEU A 19 14.89 42.28 19.82
N THR A 20 13.85 41.75 20.48
CA THR A 20 13.43 42.19 21.83
C THR A 20 13.01 40.97 22.65
N MET A 21 13.61 40.82 23.84
CA MET A 21 13.16 39.86 24.85
C MET A 21 12.03 40.48 25.69
N LEU A 22 11.12 39.67 26.22
CA LEU A 22 10.32 40.05 27.39
C LEU A 22 10.04 38.83 28.26
N VAL A 23 10.43 38.92 29.54
CA VAL A 23 10.25 37.87 30.55
C VAL A 23 8.86 38.03 31.19
N GLY A 24 8.17 36.91 31.43
CA GLY A 24 6.78 36.88 31.91
C GLY A 24 6.52 35.84 32.99
N CYS A 25 7.38 35.72 34.01
CA CYS A 25 7.08 34.86 35.16
C CYS A 25 5.94 35.45 36.01
N GLY A 26 4.88 34.68 36.23
CA GLY A 26 3.76 35.04 37.11
C GLY A 26 3.23 33.81 37.82
N ASN A 27 3.63 33.63 39.09
CA ASN A 27 3.24 32.48 39.92
C ASN A 27 2.25 32.89 41.01
N SER A 28 1.62 31.87 41.60
CA SER A 28 0.86 31.83 42.86
C SER A 28 -0.45 32.63 42.97
N LYS A 29 -1.51 31.87 43.26
CA LYS A 29 -2.05 31.91 44.62
C LYS A 29 -2.75 30.60 45.01
N GLU A 30 -2.37 30.06 46.15
CA GLU A 30 -3.19 29.09 46.88
C GLU A 30 -4.41 29.81 47.47
N THR A 31 -5.51 29.09 47.64
CA THR A 31 -6.44 29.31 48.76
C THR A 31 -7.07 27.96 49.08
N ALA A 32 -6.62 27.35 50.18
CA ALA A 32 -7.29 26.19 50.75
C ALA A 32 -8.56 26.66 51.47
N ASP A 33 -9.63 25.86 51.41
CA ASP A 33 -10.71 25.92 52.38
C ASP A 33 -11.09 24.50 52.80
N ASN A 34 -11.45 24.33 54.07
CA ASN A 34 -11.65 23.03 54.70
C ASN A 34 -13.12 22.81 55.06
N THR A 35 -13.74 21.81 54.44
CA THR A 35 -14.95 21.19 55.01
C THR A 35 -14.84 19.67 54.90
N ALA A 36 -14.59 19.02 56.03
CA ALA A 36 -14.75 17.59 56.19
C ALA A 36 -16.22 17.28 56.55
N SER A 37 -16.74 16.18 56.00
CA SER A 37 -17.82 15.42 56.63
C SER A 37 -17.58 13.96 56.34
N ASP A 38 -17.48 13.15 57.39
CA ASP A 38 -17.62 11.70 57.26
C ASP A 38 -19.00 11.35 56.67
N ASN A 39 -19.04 10.26 55.91
CA ASN A 39 -19.85 9.11 56.32
C ASN A 39 -19.35 7.82 55.67
N THR A 40 -19.41 6.73 56.43
CA THR A 40 -18.79 5.45 56.10
C THR A 40 -19.59 4.62 55.09
N ALA A 41 -18.86 4.03 54.15
CA ALA A 41 -19.05 2.70 53.56
C ALA A 41 -20.45 2.27 53.05
N ASN A 42 -20.46 1.82 51.80
CA ASN A 42 -20.69 0.39 51.59
C ASN A 42 -19.70 -0.17 50.55
N ASP A 43 -19.42 -1.46 50.63
CA ASP A 43 -18.43 -2.16 49.82
C ASP A 43 -19.11 -2.96 48.69
N THR A 44 -18.68 -2.70 47.45
CA THR A 44 -18.82 -3.66 46.35
C THR A 44 -17.64 -3.50 45.39
N SER A 45 -16.61 -4.32 45.55
CA SER A 45 -15.46 -4.36 44.64
C SER A 45 -15.85 -4.89 43.25
N ASP A 46 -15.82 -4.03 42.23
CA ASP A 46 -15.75 -4.44 40.82
C ASP A 46 -14.51 -3.83 40.17
N THR A 47 -13.34 -4.26 40.67
CA THR A 47 -12.04 -3.93 40.06
C THR A 47 -11.79 -4.83 38.87
N SER A 48 -12.57 -4.64 37.81
CA SER A 48 -12.17 -5.00 36.45
C SER A 48 -11.04 -4.07 36.00
N VAL A 49 -9.84 -4.31 36.55
CA VAL A 49 -8.60 -3.72 36.05
C VAL A 49 -8.42 -4.26 34.63
N LYS A 50 -8.72 -3.42 33.62
CA LYS A 50 -8.07 -3.58 32.32
C LYS A 50 -6.58 -3.53 32.60
N GLU A 51 -5.86 -4.57 32.23
CA GLU A 51 -4.41 -4.55 32.31
C GLU A 51 -3.90 -3.38 31.46
N GLU A 52 -3.04 -2.55 32.05
CA GLU A 52 -2.29 -1.57 31.28
C GLU A 52 -1.34 -2.35 30.38
N THR A 53 -1.75 -2.55 29.12
CA THR A 53 -0.94 -3.20 28.09
C THR A 53 0.44 -2.57 28.12
N LYS A 54 1.50 -3.37 28.26
CA LYS A 54 2.88 -2.88 28.24
C LYS A 54 3.24 -2.48 26.81
N THR A 55 2.78 -1.31 26.39
CA THR A 55 3.12 -0.75 25.09
C THR A 55 4.63 -0.61 24.98
N ALA A 56 5.21 -1.09 23.89
CA ALA A 56 6.58 -0.79 23.50
C ALA A 56 6.74 0.68 23.06
N GLU A 57 6.43 1.59 23.98
CA GLU A 57 6.62 3.03 23.85
C GLU A 57 8.10 3.30 23.53
N ASN A 58 8.37 4.09 22.49
CA ASN A 58 9.68 4.33 21.89
C ASN A 58 10.26 3.16 21.04
N ALA A 59 9.48 2.14 20.68
CA ALA A 59 9.92 1.15 19.69
C ALA A 59 10.21 1.79 18.33
N LYS A 60 11.24 1.27 17.64
CA LYS A 60 11.69 1.76 16.34
C LYS A 60 11.47 0.73 15.24
N ILE A 61 10.79 1.14 14.18
CA ILE A 61 10.40 0.30 13.05
C ILE A 61 10.98 0.90 11.77
N GLY A 62 11.80 0.14 11.05
CA GLY A 62 12.29 0.52 9.73
C GLY A 62 11.20 0.29 8.69
N VAL A 63 11.08 1.16 7.69
CA VAL A 63 10.15 0.94 6.57
C VAL A 63 10.92 0.96 5.24
N LEU A 64 10.92 -0.16 4.52
CA LEU A 64 11.51 -0.28 3.19
C LEU A 64 10.50 0.17 2.15
N VAL A 65 10.87 1.08 1.25
CA VAL A 65 9.98 1.62 0.20
C VAL A 65 10.61 1.58 -1.18
N GLN A 66 9.86 1.04 -2.15
CA GLN A 66 10.25 1.01 -3.57
C GLN A 66 9.78 2.24 -4.36
N ASP A 67 8.74 2.92 -3.90
CA ASP A 67 8.29 4.23 -4.36
C ASP A 67 8.11 5.17 -3.17
N VAL A 68 8.38 6.46 -3.40
CA VAL A 68 8.29 7.56 -2.43
C VAL A 68 7.45 8.73 -2.95
N SER A 69 6.78 8.55 -4.09
CA SER A 69 6.18 9.62 -4.90
C SER A 69 4.72 9.40 -5.31
N GLY A 70 4.30 8.14 -5.50
CA GLY A 70 2.92 7.78 -5.77
C GLY A 70 2.01 8.01 -4.57
N GLU A 71 0.75 8.37 -4.84
CA GLU A 71 -0.22 8.72 -3.80
C GLU A 71 -0.55 7.53 -2.88
N GLU A 72 -0.46 6.27 -3.35
CA GLU A 72 -0.58 5.08 -2.49
C GLU A 72 0.51 5.06 -1.40
N ALA A 73 1.78 5.17 -1.81
CA ALA A 73 2.93 5.13 -0.90
C ALA A 73 2.93 6.31 0.08
N LEU A 74 2.48 7.49 -0.37
CA LEU A 74 2.28 8.66 0.47
C LEU A 74 1.11 8.48 1.44
N GLY A 75 0.02 7.81 1.05
CA GLY A 75 -1.09 7.45 1.92
C GLY A 75 -0.67 6.50 3.05
N PHE A 76 0.01 5.40 2.72
CA PHE A 76 0.60 4.46 3.69
C PHE A 76 1.58 5.17 4.64
N ARG A 77 2.42 6.07 4.11
CA ARG A 77 3.36 6.88 4.90
C ARG A 77 2.65 7.81 5.87
N THR A 78 1.63 8.54 5.41
CA THR A 78 0.87 9.49 6.23
C THR A 78 0.17 8.74 7.37
N TYR A 79 -0.45 7.61 7.08
CA TYR A 79 -1.07 6.76 8.08
C TYR A 79 -0.06 6.25 9.15
N TYR A 80 1.15 5.84 8.77
CA TYR A 80 2.16 5.44 9.76
C TYR A 80 2.78 6.62 10.54
N GLU A 81 3.27 7.68 9.86
CA GLU A 81 3.99 8.78 10.51
C GLU A 81 3.07 9.75 11.27
N ASP A 82 1.90 10.10 10.72
CA ASP A 82 1.00 11.10 11.33
C ASP A 82 -0.11 10.48 12.20
N TYR A 83 -0.59 9.26 11.89
CA TYR A 83 -1.60 8.58 12.71
C TYR A 83 -0.96 7.57 13.70
N VAL A 84 -0.45 6.43 13.21
CA VAL A 84 -0.07 5.27 14.05
C VAL A 84 1.04 5.61 15.05
N ALA A 85 2.07 6.36 14.65
CA ALA A 85 3.14 6.80 15.54
C ALA A 85 2.61 7.54 16.79
N ASN A 86 1.64 8.43 16.59
CA ASN A 86 1.02 9.21 17.67
C ASN A 86 0.08 8.39 18.55
N GLN A 87 -0.57 7.32 18.04
CA GLN A 87 -1.47 6.47 18.83
C GLN A 87 -0.73 5.45 19.72
N TYR A 88 0.47 5.01 19.32
CA TYR A 88 1.21 3.93 19.99
C TYR A 88 2.59 4.33 20.54
N GLY A 89 3.02 5.57 20.33
CA GLY A 89 4.32 6.07 20.80
C GLY A 89 5.52 5.43 20.10
N VAL A 90 5.34 4.96 18.87
CA VAL A 90 6.37 4.29 18.05
C VAL A 90 7.05 5.26 17.09
N THR A 91 8.28 4.95 16.69
CA THR A 91 9.03 5.71 15.67
C THR A 91 9.18 4.87 14.41
N PHE A 92 8.54 5.28 13.32
CA PHE A 92 8.87 4.78 11.99
C PHE A 92 10.10 5.50 11.43
N THR A 93 10.86 4.85 10.56
CA THR A 93 11.88 5.52 9.74
C THR A 93 11.94 4.88 8.37
N TYR A 94 11.57 5.66 7.37
CA TYR A 94 11.56 5.25 5.96
C TYR A 94 12.97 5.26 5.37
N THR A 95 13.20 4.38 4.39
CA THR A 95 14.31 4.52 3.45
C THR A 95 14.05 5.63 2.43
N ASP A 96 15.10 6.04 1.72
CA ASP A 96 14.92 6.60 0.38
C ASP A 96 14.42 5.50 -0.60
N GLU A 97 14.10 5.87 -1.83
CA GLU A 97 13.62 4.97 -2.89
C GLU A 97 14.58 3.80 -3.19
N LEU A 98 14.15 2.55 -2.94
CA LEU A 98 14.97 1.34 -3.10
C LEU A 98 14.78 0.69 -4.47
N LYS A 99 15.86 0.65 -5.26
CA LYS A 99 15.86 0.19 -6.66
C LYS A 99 16.48 -1.19 -6.89
N ASP A 100 17.01 -1.82 -5.85
CA ASP A 100 17.64 -3.14 -5.90
C ASP A 100 17.73 -3.83 -4.52
N ALA A 101 17.88 -5.16 -4.56
CA ALA A 101 18.01 -6.03 -3.40
C ALA A 101 19.23 -5.75 -2.51
N ALA A 102 20.32 -5.21 -3.08
CA ALA A 102 21.51 -4.86 -2.32
C ALA A 102 21.28 -3.63 -1.43
N SER A 103 20.47 -2.68 -1.92
CA SER A 103 20.01 -1.51 -1.19
C SER A 103 19.01 -1.89 -0.09
N GLU A 104 18.10 -2.84 -0.35
CA GLU A 104 17.21 -3.43 0.67
C GLU A 104 18.01 -4.09 1.80
N LYS A 105 18.97 -4.99 1.48
CA LYS A 105 19.86 -5.62 2.48
C LYS A 105 20.63 -4.56 3.29
N SER A 106 21.24 -3.59 2.62
CA SER A 106 22.00 -2.51 3.26
C SER A 106 21.14 -1.65 4.20
N ALA A 107 19.85 -1.48 3.90
CA ALA A 107 18.92 -0.77 4.77
C ALA A 107 18.57 -1.58 6.02
N ILE A 108 18.31 -2.89 5.90
CA ILE A 108 18.04 -3.78 7.04
C ILE A 108 19.24 -3.84 7.99
N GLU A 109 20.46 -4.06 7.48
CA GLU A 109 21.69 -4.05 8.29
C GLU A 109 21.89 -2.71 9.02
N LYS A 110 21.57 -1.59 8.35
CA LYS A 110 21.60 -0.25 8.94
C LYS A 110 20.55 -0.08 10.05
N PHE A 111 19.33 -0.57 9.89
CA PHE A 111 18.31 -0.53 10.94
C PHE A 111 18.71 -1.39 12.15
N ALA A 112 19.14 -2.63 11.92
CA ALA A 112 19.60 -3.51 13.00
C ALA A 112 20.78 -2.92 13.79
N SER A 113 21.81 -2.40 13.09
CA SER A 113 22.97 -1.75 13.73
C SER A 113 22.63 -0.47 14.53
N GLN A 114 21.44 0.11 14.33
CA GLN A 114 20.94 1.27 15.08
C GLN A 114 19.93 0.89 16.19
N GLY A 115 19.73 -0.41 16.44
CA GLY A 115 18.83 -0.90 17.47
C GLY A 115 17.36 -0.64 17.15
N TYR A 116 16.95 -0.95 15.92
CA TYR A 116 15.53 -1.08 15.54
C TYR A 116 15.02 -2.48 15.90
N GLN A 117 13.72 -2.60 16.16
CA GLN A 117 13.11 -3.86 16.63
C GLN A 117 12.46 -4.64 15.48
N ALA A 118 12.02 -3.95 14.44
CA ALA A 118 11.36 -4.54 13.29
C ALA A 118 11.59 -3.75 11.99
N VAL A 119 11.29 -4.40 10.88
CA VAL A 119 11.18 -3.85 9.53
C VAL A 119 9.80 -4.19 8.95
N ILE A 120 9.10 -3.19 8.43
CA ILE A 120 7.92 -3.38 7.58
C ILE A 120 8.34 -3.12 6.14
N SER A 121 7.99 -4.01 5.21
CA SER A 121 8.38 -3.88 3.81
C SER A 121 7.21 -3.53 2.90
N LEU A 122 7.36 -2.36 2.25
CA LEU A 122 6.60 -1.88 1.08
C LEU A 122 7.51 -1.93 -0.17
N SER A 123 8.48 -2.86 -0.19
CA SER A 123 9.49 -3.00 -1.25
C SER A 123 9.66 -4.47 -1.64
N SER A 124 9.84 -4.78 -2.92
CA SER A 124 9.80 -6.15 -3.44
C SER A 124 10.87 -6.46 -4.48
N ASN A 125 12.10 -5.95 -4.32
CA ASN A 125 13.20 -6.31 -5.22
C ASN A 125 13.71 -7.73 -4.91
N ASP A 126 13.90 -8.10 -3.64
CA ASP A 126 14.16 -9.49 -3.23
C ASP A 126 13.63 -9.79 -1.82
N ARG A 127 12.41 -10.35 -1.75
CA ARG A 127 11.74 -10.72 -0.49
C ARG A 127 12.45 -11.86 0.25
N ALA A 128 13.11 -12.75 -0.47
CA ALA A 128 13.88 -13.86 0.10
C ALA A 128 15.12 -13.32 0.84
N LEU A 129 15.89 -12.43 0.20
CA LEU A 129 17.04 -11.77 0.82
C LEU A 129 16.65 -10.84 1.96
N GLN A 130 15.48 -10.18 1.89
CA GLN A 130 14.96 -9.37 2.99
C GLN A 130 14.72 -10.23 4.25
N ILE A 131 14.04 -11.38 4.14
CA ILE A 131 13.82 -12.31 5.27
C ILE A 131 15.14 -12.85 5.81
N GLU A 132 16.02 -13.38 4.94
CA GLU A 132 17.30 -13.95 5.36
C GLU A 132 18.20 -12.90 6.06
N THR A 133 18.20 -11.65 5.59
CA THR A 133 18.93 -10.56 6.25
C THR A 133 18.31 -10.18 7.60
N CYS A 134 16.99 -10.23 7.75
CA CYS A 134 16.32 -9.93 9.02
C CYS A 134 16.61 -11.02 10.07
N GLU A 135 16.61 -12.29 9.67
CA GLU A 135 17.05 -13.41 10.51
C GLU A 135 18.53 -13.30 10.92
N GLU A 136 19.44 -13.04 9.97
CA GLU A 136 20.87 -12.82 10.24
C GLU A 136 21.14 -11.71 11.27
N ASN A 137 20.25 -10.71 11.33
CA ASN A 137 20.37 -9.53 12.19
C ASN A 137 19.45 -9.58 13.43
N GLN A 138 18.68 -10.65 13.63
CA GLN A 138 17.71 -10.83 14.71
C GLN A 138 16.68 -9.69 14.86
N ILE A 139 16.18 -9.17 13.74
CA ILE A 139 15.19 -8.09 13.67
C ILE A 139 13.89 -8.63 13.05
N TYR A 140 12.73 -8.30 13.62
CA TYR A 140 11.45 -8.81 13.10
C TYR A 140 11.12 -8.24 11.71
N TYR A 141 10.39 -9.00 10.90
CA TYR A 141 10.08 -8.63 9.52
C TYR A 141 8.63 -8.95 9.14
N ALA A 142 7.92 -7.97 8.58
CA ALA A 142 6.57 -8.13 8.05
C ALA A 142 6.44 -7.51 6.65
N VAL A 143 5.66 -8.14 5.78
CA VAL A 143 5.28 -7.58 4.46
C VAL A 143 3.93 -6.89 4.57
N ALA A 144 3.81 -5.70 3.99
CA ALA A 144 2.59 -4.92 3.92
C ALA A 144 2.19 -4.62 2.46
N ALA A 145 0.89 -4.45 2.21
CA ALA A 145 0.29 -4.15 0.91
C ALA A 145 0.60 -5.14 -0.24
N GLY A 146 0.98 -6.39 0.09
CA GLY A 146 1.14 -7.49 -0.87
C GLY A 146 1.73 -8.75 -0.23
N THR A 147 2.04 -9.76 -1.05
CA THR A 147 2.58 -11.06 -0.59
C THR A 147 3.96 -11.38 -1.18
N LEU A 148 4.56 -12.48 -0.73
CA LEU A 148 5.56 -13.25 -1.47
C LEU A 148 4.86 -14.16 -2.51
N ASP A 149 5.63 -14.85 -3.36
CA ASP A 149 5.13 -16.01 -4.09
C ASP A 149 4.98 -17.25 -3.17
N GLN A 150 4.25 -18.26 -3.62
CA GLN A 150 3.93 -19.44 -2.81
C GLN A 150 5.15 -20.30 -2.47
N GLU A 151 6.17 -20.38 -3.33
CA GLU A 151 7.38 -21.18 -3.05
C GLU A 151 8.21 -20.49 -1.97
N GLN A 152 8.37 -19.17 -2.05
CA GLN A 152 9.00 -18.38 -1.01
C GLN A 152 8.22 -18.44 0.31
N PHE A 153 6.90 -18.31 0.28
CA PHE A 153 6.10 -18.41 1.51
C PHE A 153 6.26 -19.80 2.16
N GLU A 154 6.12 -20.90 1.40
CA GLU A 154 6.35 -22.25 1.94
C GLU A 154 7.79 -22.45 2.47
N LYS A 155 8.81 -21.81 1.86
CA LYS A 155 10.19 -21.83 2.35
C LYS A 155 10.36 -21.09 3.68
N TYR A 156 9.75 -19.92 3.85
CA TYR A 156 10.04 -19.01 4.97
C TYR A 156 9.00 -18.97 6.09
N LYS A 157 7.80 -19.53 5.90
CA LYS A 157 6.72 -19.38 6.89
C LYS A 157 7.01 -19.93 8.29
N THR A 158 8.03 -20.77 8.48
CA THR A 158 8.47 -21.26 9.81
C THR A 158 9.65 -20.45 10.41
N ASN A 159 10.05 -19.35 9.78
CA ASN A 159 11.13 -18.48 10.23
C ASN A 159 10.71 -17.66 11.48
N GLU A 160 11.56 -17.62 12.50
CA GLU A 160 11.29 -16.97 13.79
C GLU A 160 11.07 -15.45 13.66
N TYR A 161 11.77 -14.80 12.72
CA TYR A 161 11.77 -13.35 12.54
C TYR A 161 10.78 -12.87 11.48
N PHE A 162 10.42 -13.71 10.50
CA PHE A 162 9.29 -13.42 9.60
C PHE A 162 7.97 -13.58 10.35
N LEU A 163 7.27 -12.46 10.57
CA LEU A 163 5.99 -12.43 11.25
C LEU A 163 4.84 -12.80 10.31
N GLY A 164 4.92 -12.34 9.06
CA GLY A 164 3.90 -12.62 8.06
C GLY A 164 3.78 -11.56 6.96
N GLN A 165 2.76 -11.77 6.14
CA GLN A 165 2.37 -10.91 5.02
C GLN A 165 0.89 -10.53 5.14
N VAL A 166 0.59 -9.25 4.89
CA VAL A 166 -0.79 -8.76 4.79
C VAL A 166 -0.92 -7.85 3.56
N GLY A 167 -1.89 -8.15 2.73
CA GLY A 167 -2.19 -7.44 1.48
C GLY A 167 -2.78 -8.39 0.45
N PRO A 168 -3.13 -7.92 -0.76
CA PRO A 168 -3.75 -8.76 -1.78
C PRO A 168 -2.89 -9.97 -2.17
N SER A 169 -3.48 -11.17 -2.12
CA SER A 169 -2.89 -12.39 -2.68
C SER A 169 -2.93 -12.37 -4.21
N MET A 170 -2.18 -13.26 -4.87
CA MET A 170 -2.21 -13.37 -6.34
C MET A 170 -3.62 -13.72 -6.88
N ASP A 171 -4.37 -14.55 -6.15
CA ASP A 171 -5.78 -14.87 -6.42
C ASP A 171 -6.66 -13.60 -6.39
N THR A 172 -6.47 -12.74 -5.38
CA THR A 172 -7.18 -11.45 -5.26
C THR A 172 -6.75 -10.46 -6.34
N GLU A 173 -5.47 -10.41 -6.70
CA GLU A 173 -4.97 -9.61 -7.82
C GLU A 173 -5.52 -10.07 -9.18
N TYR A 174 -5.75 -11.38 -9.34
CA TYR A 174 -6.41 -11.95 -10.52
C TYR A 174 -7.90 -11.60 -10.55
N GLU A 175 -8.69 -11.89 -9.50
CA GLU A 175 -10.14 -11.60 -9.54
C GLU A 175 -10.43 -10.09 -9.62
N ALA A 176 -9.59 -9.20 -9.05
CA ALA A 176 -9.69 -7.76 -9.30
C ALA A 176 -9.55 -7.40 -10.79
N GLY A 177 -8.69 -8.13 -11.52
CA GLY A 177 -8.60 -8.08 -12.98
C GLY A 177 -9.83 -8.68 -13.67
N VAL A 178 -10.36 -9.81 -13.19
CA VAL A 178 -11.55 -10.46 -13.74
C VAL A 178 -12.79 -9.57 -13.59
N GLU A 179 -13.03 -8.98 -12.43
CA GLU A 179 -14.15 -8.05 -12.17
C GLU A 179 -14.08 -6.82 -13.07
N MET A 180 -12.89 -6.23 -13.22
CA MET A 180 -12.67 -5.10 -14.11
C MET A 180 -12.89 -5.47 -15.60
N GLY A 181 -12.41 -6.65 -16.03
CA GLY A 181 -12.67 -7.15 -17.39
C GLY A 181 -14.16 -7.43 -17.62
N ARG A 182 -14.82 -8.07 -16.65
CA ARG A 182 -16.25 -8.40 -16.63
C ARG A 182 -17.12 -7.15 -16.75
N PHE A 183 -16.79 -6.09 -16.01
CA PHE A 183 -17.45 -4.78 -16.11
C PHE A 183 -17.43 -4.22 -17.54
N PHE A 184 -16.31 -4.27 -18.25
CA PHE A 184 -16.24 -3.81 -19.64
C PHE A 184 -16.93 -4.75 -20.64
N ALA A 185 -16.88 -6.07 -20.41
CA ALA A 185 -17.62 -7.04 -21.20
C ALA A 185 -19.15 -6.83 -21.08
N GLU A 186 -19.65 -6.58 -19.88
CA GLU A 186 -21.06 -6.26 -19.59
C GLU A 186 -21.46 -4.87 -20.12
N LYS A 187 -20.55 -3.88 -20.08
CA LYS A 187 -20.70 -2.60 -20.79
C LYS A 187 -20.78 -2.77 -22.32
N GLY A 188 -20.40 -3.95 -22.83
CA GLY A 188 -20.65 -4.38 -24.20
C GLY A 188 -19.59 -3.95 -25.21
N ILE A 189 -18.40 -3.53 -24.76
CA ILE A 189 -17.35 -2.98 -25.64
C ILE A 189 -16.88 -3.98 -26.70
N LYS A 190 -16.29 -3.47 -27.78
CA LYS A 190 -15.77 -4.23 -28.93
C LYS A 190 -14.28 -4.02 -29.17
N THR A 191 -13.72 -2.90 -28.69
CA THR A 191 -12.27 -2.64 -28.73
C THR A 191 -11.75 -2.10 -27.40
N ALA A 192 -10.58 -2.57 -26.97
CA ALA A 192 -9.90 -2.07 -25.78
C ALA A 192 -8.40 -1.85 -26.04
N ALA A 193 -7.78 -0.95 -25.27
CA ALA A 193 -6.33 -0.93 -25.07
C ALA A 193 -6.02 -1.37 -23.64
N ILE A 194 -4.89 -2.05 -23.40
CA ILE A 194 -4.48 -2.50 -22.06
C ILE A 194 -3.16 -1.84 -21.66
N TYR A 195 -3.06 -1.33 -20.43
CA TYR A 195 -1.80 -0.97 -19.78
C TYR A 195 -1.39 -2.04 -18.77
N GLY A 196 -0.28 -2.73 -19.05
CA GLY A 196 0.29 -3.79 -18.21
C GLY A 196 1.11 -3.31 -17.00
N ALA A 197 1.15 -1.99 -16.76
CA ALA A 197 1.87 -1.30 -15.68
C ALA A 197 3.38 -1.60 -15.58
N PHE A 198 3.80 -2.76 -15.07
CA PHE A 198 5.21 -3.17 -14.97
C PHE A 198 5.40 -4.70 -15.03
N ILE A 199 4.73 -5.38 -15.97
CA ILE A 199 5.01 -6.80 -16.28
C ILE A 199 6.53 -6.97 -16.58
N PRO A 200 7.21 -8.05 -16.12
CA PRO A 200 6.67 -9.25 -15.48
C PRO A 200 6.64 -9.22 -13.94
N ASN A 201 6.35 -8.08 -13.30
CA ASN A 201 5.94 -8.08 -11.89
C ASN A 201 4.73 -9.03 -11.69
N PRO A 202 4.78 -10.01 -10.76
CA PRO A 202 3.72 -11.00 -10.58
C PRO A 202 2.33 -10.40 -10.43
N MET A 203 2.15 -9.38 -9.59
CA MET A 203 0.84 -8.78 -9.34
C MET A 203 0.23 -8.19 -10.62
N HIS A 204 1.02 -7.53 -11.48
CA HIS A 204 0.53 -7.06 -12.78
C HIS A 204 0.25 -8.21 -13.77
N VAL A 205 1.02 -9.31 -13.72
CA VAL A 205 0.76 -10.51 -14.55
C VAL A 205 -0.59 -11.15 -14.20
N TYR A 206 -0.86 -11.36 -12.92
CA TYR A 206 -2.13 -11.92 -12.45
C TYR A 206 -3.31 -10.99 -12.78
N ARG A 207 -3.19 -9.67 -12.54
CA ARG A 207 -4.22 -8.70 -12.96
C ARG A 207 -4.53 -8.74 -14.46
N VAL A 208 -3.51 -8.79 -15.33
CA VAL A 208 -3.74 -8.82 -16.79
C VAL A 208 -4.32 -10.16 -17.25
N ALA A 209 -3.89 -11.28 -16.67
CA ALA A 209 -4.54 -12.58 -16.89
C ALA A 209 -6.03 -12.52 -16.49
N GLY A 210 -6.33 -11.87 -15.36
CA GLY A 210 -7.70 -11.61 -14.89
C GLY A 210 -8.50 -10.77 -15.88
N VAL A 211 -7.94 -9.65 -16.36
CA VAL A 211 -8.58 -8.79 -17.37
C VAL A 211 -8.93 -9.56 -18.65
N LEU A 212 -8.01 -10.40 -19.16
CA LEU A 212 -8.29 -11.23 -20.34
C LEU A 212 -9.43 -12.23 -20.06
N SER A 213 -9.40 -12.89 -18.91
CA SER A 213 -10.44 -13.83 -18.46
C SER A 213 -11.81 -13.16 -18.32
N GLY A 214 -11.89 -12.00 -17.63
CA GLY A 214 -13.10 -11.21 -17.46
C GLY A 214 -13.68 -10.65 -18.76
N LEU A 215 -12.83 -10.34 -19.74
CA LEU A 215 -13.24 -9.97 -21.11
C LEU A 215 -13.67 -11.16 -21.98
N GLY A 216 -13.57 -12.40 -21.48
CA GLY A 216 -13.87 -13.62 -22.23
C GLY A 216 -12.84 -13.96 -23.31
N LEU A 217 -11.57 -13.59 -23.10
CA LEU A 217 -10.48 -13.74 -24.06
C LEU A 217 -9.51 -14.84 -23.64
N SER A 218 -9.04 -15.62 -24.61
CA SER A 218 -7.96 -16.60 -24.44
C SER A 218 -6.59 -15.99 -24.79
N TYR A 219 -5.51 -16.46 -24.16
CA TYR A 219 -4.13 -16.12 -24.51
C TYR A 219 -3.38 -17.36 -25.01
N ASP A 220 -2.93 -17.35 -26.28
CA ASP A 220 -2.28 -18.48 -26.95
C ASP A 220 -3.09 -19.78 -26.82
N GLY A 221 -4.41 -19.66 -26.98
CA GLY A 221 -5.39 -20.74 -26.85
C GLY A 221 -5.75 -21.17 -25.43
N ALA A 222 -5.09 -20.65 -24.39
CA ALA A 222 -5.40 -20.96 -22.99
C ALA A 222 -6.45 -20.00 -22.41
N THR A 223 -7.29 -20.53 -21.52
CA THR A 223 -8.30 -19.78 -20.74
C THR A 223 -8.21 -20.05 -19.23
N GLU A 224 -7.50 -21.10 -18.82
CA GLU A 224 -7.27 -21.41 -17.40
C GLU A 224 -6.18 -20.47 -16.84
N GLU A 225 -6.44 -19.87 -15.67
CA GLU A 225 -5.61 -18.85 -15.03
C GLU A 225 -4.12 -19.19 -15.06
N GLY A 226 -3.72 -20.33 -14.48
CA GLY A 226 -2.31 -20.72 -14.36
C GLY A 226 -1.60 -20.95 -15.70
N GLU A 227 -2.34 -21.31 -16.76
CA GLU A 227 -1.76 -21.40 -18.11
C GLU A 227 -1.57 -20.01 -18.72
N VAL A 228 -2.53 -19.10 -18.57
CA VAL A 228 -2.44 -17.71 -19.06
C VAL A 228 -1.32 -16.96 -18.34
N VAL A 229 -1.29 -17.02 -17.01
CA VAL A 229 -0.24 -16.46 -16.15
C VAL A 229 1.15 -17.01 -16.53
N GLY A 230 1.28 -18.33 -16.65
CA GLY A 230 2.55 -18.97 -17.03
C GLY A 230 3.06 -18.58 -18.43
N LYS A 231 2.14 -18.37 -19.38
CA LYS A 231 2.47 -17.85 -20.72
C LYS A 231 2.94 -16.40 -20.68
N ILE A 232 2.25 -15.51 -19.95
CA ILE A 232 2.63 -14.09 -19.82
C ILE A 232 4.01 -13.94 -19.13
N PHE A 233 4.29 -14.73 -18.09
CA PHE A 233 5.63 -14.80 -17.49
C PHE A 233 6.70 -15.29 -18.49
N THR A 234 6.37 -16.27 -19.33
CA THR A 234 7.28 -16.81 -20.35
C THR A 234 7.61 -15.79 -21.44
N ASP A 235 6.60 -15.03 -21.87
CA ASP A 235 6.73 -13.96 -22.86
C ASP A 235 7.33 -12.67 -22.29
N GLN A 236 7.29 -12.50 -20.96
CA GLN A 236 7.61 -11.28 -20.22
C GLN A 236 6.80 -10.05 -20.66
N SER A 237 5.69 -10.27 -21.38
CA SER A 237 4.87 -9.24 -22.04
C SER A 237 3.54 -9.86 -22.50
N VAL A 238 2.69 -9.07 -23.16
CA VAL A 238 1.44 -9.55 -23.78
C VAL A 238 1.50 -9.36 -25.29
N ASP A 239 1.61 -10.47 -26.02
CA ASP A 239 1.57 -10.48 -27.48
C ASP A 239 0.12 -10.44 -27.97
N LEU A 240 -0.28 -9.30 -28.53
CA LEU A 240 -1.62 -9.09 -29.10
C LEU A 240 -2.00 -10.13 -30.16
N SER A 241 -1.02 -10.74 -30.85
CA SER A 241 -1.30 -11.77 -31.87
C SER A 241 -1.70 -13.13 -31.28
N LYS A 242 -1.52 -13.32 -29.97
CA LYS A 242 -1.93 -14.52 -29.22
C LYS A 242 -3.29 -14.37 -28.55
N ILE A 243 -3.85 -13.17 -28.47
CA ILE A 243 -5.16 -12.92 -27.87
C ILE A 243 -6.26 -13.34 -28.87
N SER A 244 -7.27 -14.09 -28.43
CA SER A 244 -8.46 -14.36 -29.24
C SER A 244 -9.76 -14.43 -28.44
N GLY A 245 -10.83 -13.86 -29.01
CA GLY A 245 -12.18 -13.79 -28.46
C GLY A 245 -13.01 -12.72 -29.18
N ASP A 246 -14.17 -12.36 -28.63
CA ASP A 246 -15.13 -11.43 -29.27
C ASP A 246 -14.80 -9.93 -29.08
N ILE A 247 -13.87 -9.59 -28.18
CA ILE A 247 -13.40 -8.21 -27.93
C ILE A 247 -11.96 -8.08 -28.45
N GLN A 248 -11.72 -7.08 -29.31
CA GLN A 248 -10.39 -6.87 -29.89
C GLN A 248 -9.52 -5.98 -28.99
N ILE A 249 -8.41 -6.51 -28.48
CA ILE A 249 -7.38 -5.67 -27.89
C ILE A 249 -6.57 -5.01 -29.03
N VAL A 250 -6.75 -3.71 -29.22
CA VAL A 250 -6.18 -2.95 -30.35
C VAL A 250 -4.82 -2.32 -30.03
N SER A 251 -4.44 -2.26 -28.76
CA SER A 251 -3.13 -1.79 -28.30
C SER A 251 -2.82 -2.37 -26.92
N TYR A 252 -1.54 -2.61 -26.65
CA TYR A 252 -1.02 -2.95 -25.34
C TYR A 252 0.23 -2.13 -25.07
N LEU A 253 0.36 -1.66 -23.83
CA LEU A 253 1.47 -0.86 -23.34
C LEU A 253 2.11 -1.62 -22.17
N GLN A 254 3.42 -1.83 -22.21
CA GLN A 254 4.11 -2.66 -21.21
C GLN A 254 4.21 -1.95 -19.85
N GLY A 255 4.51 -0.64 -19.87
CA GLY A 255 4.76 0.12 -18.65
C GLY A 255 5.29 1.53 -18.87
N TYR A 256 5.76 2.16 -17.78
CA TYR A 256 6.28 3.53 -17.81
C TYR A 256 7.80 3.57 -18.06
N GLY A 257 8.23 4.34 -19.07
CA GLY A 257 9.62 4.46 -19.52
C GLY A 257 9.76 5.33 -20.77
N ASP A 258 10.91 5.25 -21.46
CA ASP A 258 11.27 6.13 -22.58
C ASP A 258 10.29 6.07 -23.77
N THR A 259 9.63 4.93 -24.01
CA THR A 259 8.71 4.70 -25.14
C THR A 259 7.25 5.06 -24.84
N THR A 260 6.87 5.22 -23.57
CA THR A 260 5.47 5.28 -23.14
C THR A 260 4.69 6.44 -23.76
N THR A 261 5.36 7.55 -24.11
CA THR A 261 4.73 8.68 -24.83
C THR A 261 4.30 8.29 -26.25
N ASP A 262 5.09 7.51 -26.97
CA ASP A 262 4.70 7.03 -28.31
C ASP A 262 3.66 5.90 -28.21
N GLU A 263 3.76 5.04 -27.19
CA GLU A 263 2.80 3.97 -26.91
C GLU A 263 1.38 4.50 -26.60
N ILE A 264 1.24 5.47 -25.69
CA ILE A 264 -0.09 6.06 -25.38
C ILE A 264 -0.67 6.83 -26.58
N ASN A 265 0.18 7.49 -27.37
CA ASN A 265 -0.24 8.13 -28.62
C ASN A 265 -0.69 7.10 -29.68
N ALA A 266 -0.06 5.92 -29.75
CA ALA A 266 -0.49 4.84 -30.63
C ALA A 266 -1.81 4.20 -30.17
N ALA A 267 -1.99 3.99 -28.87
CA ALA A 267 -3.24 3.49 -28.29
C ALA A 267 -4.42 4.44 -28.56
N ILE A 268 -4.22 5.75 -28.35
CA ILE A 268 -5.23 6.78 -28.67
C ILE A 268 -5.56 6.79 -30.18
N GLN A 269 -4.55 6.62 -31.05
CA GLN A 269 -4.76 6.53 -32.50
C GLN A 269 -5.52 5.27 -32.94
N ALA A 270 -5.41 4.16 -32.20
CA ALA A 270 -6.16 2.94 -32.43
C ALA A 270 -7.67 3.07 -32.09
N LYS A 271 -8.05 4.10 -31.32
CA LYS A 271 -9.43 4.42 -30.90
C LYS A 271 -10.14 3.22 -30.23
N PRO A 272 -9.59 2.70 -29.12
CA PRO A 272 -10.33 1.77 -28.29
C PRO A 272 -11.60 2.42 -27.71
N GLU A 273 -12.61 1.62 -27.40
CA GLU A 273 -13.79 2.08 -26.66
C GLU A 273 -13.49 2.25 -25.16
N ALA A 274 -12.52 1.51 -24.62
CA ALA A 274 -12.01 1.67 -23.26
C ALA A 274 -10.48 1.47 -23.16
N PHE A 275 -9.83 2.17 -22.20
CA PHE A 275 -8.44 1.96 -21.82
C PHE A 275 -8.37 1.27 -20.46
N ILE A 276 -7.98 0.00 -20.43
CA ILE A 276 -8.03 -0.86 -19.24
C ILE A 276 -6.65 -0.92 -18.61
N SER A 277 -6.49 -0.35 -17.41
CA SER A 277 -5.22 -0.32 -16.69
C SER A 277 -5.19 -1.28 -15.52
N VAL A 278 -4.04 -1.94 -15.31
CA VAL A 278 -3.77 -2.72 -14.09
C VAL A 278 -2.89 -1.97 -13.08
N GLY A 279 -2.82 -0.64 -13.15
CA GLY A 279 -2.29 0.26 -12.11
C GLY A 279 -1.69 1.57 -12.63
N MET A 280 -1.84 2.66 -11.88
CA MET A 280 -1.23 3.99 -12.09
C MET A 280 -1.55 4.71 -13.42
N ALA A 281 -2.57 4.32 -14.18
CA ALA A 281 -2.99 5.06 -15.37
C ALA A 281 -3.51 6.47 -15.04
N THR A 282 -4.12 6.68 -13.87
CA THR A 282 -4.48 8.04 -13.44
C THR A 282 -3.26 8.96 -13.37
N THR A 283 -2.17 8.47 -12.77
CA THR A 283 -0.90 9.21 -12.61
C THR A 283 -0.22 9.53 -13.94
N PHE A 284 -0.27 8.60 -14.91
CA PHE A 284 0.51 8.71 -16.15
C PHE A 284 -0.27 9.20 -17.38
N PHE A 285 -1.59 8.95 -17.45
CA PHE A 285 -2.36 9.06 -18.70
C PHE A 285 -3.65 9.89 -18.64
N THR A 286 -4.12 10.32 -17.46
CA THR A 286 -5.37 11.09 -17.31
C THR A 286 -5.49 12.26 -18.30
N GLN A 287 -4.43 13.05 -18.49
CA GLN A 287 -4.49 14.20 -19.40
C GLN A 287 -4.70 13.78 -20.86
N GLN A 288 -4.01 12.73 -21.31
CA GLN A 288 -4.03 12.22 -22.66
C GLN A 288 -5.37 11.51 -22.97
N LEU A 289 -5.86 10.70 -22.03
CA LEU A 289 -7.12 9.97 -22.13
C LEU A 289 -8.32 10.93 -22.09
N ASN A 290 -8.33 11.91 -21.18
CA ASN A 290 -9.36 12.94 -21.12
C ASN A 290 -9.38 13.81 -22.38
N ALA A 291 -8.21 14.17 -22.94
CA ALA A 291 -8.11 14.90 -24.21
C ALA A 291 -8.58 14.09 -25.43
N ALA A 292 -8.40 12.76 -25.40
CA ALA A 292 -8.95 11.84 -26.39
C ALA A 292 -10.45 11.54 -26.18
N GLY A 293 -10.99 11.82 -24.99
CA GLY A 293 -12.35 11.49 -24.57
C GLY A 293 -12.56 10.02 -24.18
N ILE A 294 -11.49 9.22 -24.11
CA ILE A 294 -11.51 7.78 -23.83
C ILE A 294 -11.81 7.55 -22.34
N GLU A 295 -12.71 6.62 -22.03
CA GLU A 295 -12.95 6.14 -20.67
C GLU A 295 -11.87 5.13 -20.25
N PHE A 296 -11.49 5.13 -18.98
CA PHE A 296 -10.47 4.22 -18.46
C PHE A 296 -10.82 3.62 -17.10
N SER A 297 -10.13 2.56 -16.74
CA SER A 297 -10.14 1.95 -15.41
C SER A 297 -8.75 1.99 -14.76
N ASP A 298 -8.65 1.64 -13.49
CA ASP A 298 -7.37 1.36 -12.82
C ASP A 298 -7.51 0.29 -11.72
N ILE A 299 -6.39 -0.39 -11.40
CA ILE A 299 -6.23 -1.19 -10.17
C ILE A 299 -5.10 -0.58 -9.36
N ASP A 300 -5.45 0.28 -8.40
CA ASP A 300 -4.51 1.15 -7.69
C ASP A 300 -5.00 1.37 -6.25
N SER A 301 -5.42 2.58 -5.90
CA SER A 301 -5.67 3.01 -4.53
C SER A 301 -6.66 4.18 -4.42
N PHE A 302 -7.31 4.33 -3.26
CA PHE A 302 -8.24 5.43 -2.99
C PHE A 302 -7.48 6.70 -2.64
N THR A 303 -7.17 7.50 -3.66
CA THR A 303 -6.35 8.73 -3.55
C THR A 303 -7.05 9.95 -4.12
N GLN A 304 -6.55 11.15 -3.82
CA GLN A 304 -7.16 12.39 -4.32
C GLN A 304 -7.19 12.44 -5.85
N SER A 305 -6.08 12.09 -6.54
CA SER A 305 -6.05 12.11 -8.01
C SER A 305 -7.02 11.09 -8.63
N ASN A 306 -7.21 9.91 -8.00
CA ASN A 306 -8.19 8.92 -8.45
C ASN A 306 -9.64 9.41 -8.24
N GLY A 307 -9.93 10.06 -7.11
CA GLY A 307 -11.22 10.70 -6.86
C GLY A 307 -11.52 11.80 -7.88
N GLU A 308 -10.56 12.70 -8.14
CA GLU A 308 -10.70 13.75 -9.15
C GLU A 308 -10.91 13.15 -10.56
N ALA A 309 -10.29 12.02 -10.91
CA ALA A 309 -10.50 11.35 -12.20
C ALA A 309 -11.90 10.74 -12.35
N ILE A 310 -12.52 10.27 -11.24
CA ILE A 310 -13.90 9.78 -11.20
C ILE A 310 -14.90 10.94 -11.28
N THR A 311 -14.72 12.01 -10.49
CA THR A 311 -15.55 13.23 -10.56
C THR A 311 -15.52 13.88 -11.95
N ASN A 312 -14.37 13.84 -12.65
CA ASN A 312 -14.26 14.29 -14.04
C ASN A 312 -14.89 13.34 -15.08
N GLY A 313 -15.44 12.20 -14.64
CA GLY A 313 -16.26 11.29 -15.46
C GLY A 313 -15.50 10.51 -16.52
N LYS A 314 -14.25 10.14 -16.24
CA LYS A 314 -13.40 9.39 -17.19
C LYS A 314 -12.69 8.17 -16.61
N LEU A 315 -12.31 8.18 -15.33
CA LEU A 315 -12.09 6.94 -14.58
C LEU A 315 -13.47 6.36 -14.25
N VAL A 316 -13.82 5.22 -14.85
CA VAL A 316 -15.16 4.60 -14.76
C VAL A 316 -15.19 3.31 -13.94
N TYR A 317 -14.02 2.82 -13.52
CA TYR A 317 -13.85 1.68 -12.62
C TYR A 317 -12.51 1.81 -11.91
N LEU A 318 -12.51 1.83 -10.58
CA LEU A 318 -11.32 1.76 -9.74
C LEU A 318 -11.48 0.58 -8.78
N ALA A 319 -10.56 -0.38 -8.85
CA ALA A 319 -10.28 -1.27 -7.72
C ALA A 319 -9.12 -0.64 -6.93
N GLY A 320 -9.34 -0.29 -5.66
CA GLY A 320 -8.38 0.47 -4.86
C GLY A 320 -8.06 -0.17 -3.51
N LYS A 321 -6.78 -0.16 -3.12
CA LYS A 321 -6.39 -0.27 -1.70
C LYS A 321 -6.71 1.03 -0.97
N TYR A 322 -6.96 0.94 0.34
CA TYR A 322 -7.16 2.10 1.22
C TYR A 322 -5.90 2.37 2.06
N SER A 323 -5.69 3.61 2.51
CA SER A 323 -4.43 4.06 3.15
C SER A 323 -4.11 3.34 4.46
N SER A 324 -5.11 2.98 5.26
CA SER A 324 -4.87 2.25 6.51
C SER A 324 -4.71 0.73 6.34
N SER A 325 -4.85 0.19 5.13
CA SER A 325 -4.79 -1.26 4.85
C SER A 325 -3.50 -1.93 5.34
N VAL A 326 -2.39 -1.19 5.42
CA VAL A 326 -1.11 -1.66 5.98
C VAL A 326 -1.15 -1.89 7.51
N GLY A 327 -2.18 -1.39 8.22
CA GLY A 327 -2.35 -1.43 9.67
C GLY A 327 -2.17 -2.80 10.34
N PRO A 328 -2.71 -3.91 9.81
CA PRO A 328 -2.50 -5.24 10.41
C PRO A 328 -1.04 -5.70 10.34
N ALA A 329 -0.26 -5.29 9.33
CA ALA A 329 1.17 -5.60 9.29
C ALA A 329 1.95 -4.86 10.39
N PHE A 330 1.54 -3.62 10.73
CA PHE A 330 2.00 -2.95 11.95
C PHE A 330 1.53 -3.66 13.22
N ALA A 331 0.29 -4.16 13.27
CA ALA A 331 -0.21 -4.90 14.43
C ALA A 331 0.61 -6.17 14.70
N LEU A 332 0.93 -6.96 13.67
CA LEU A 332 1.84 -8.11 13.78
C LEU A 332 3.19 -7.70 14.39
N VAL A 333 3.78 -6.60 13.90
CA VAL A 333 5.04 -6.04 14.41
C VAL A 333 4.92 -5.63 15.87
N LEU A 334 3.91 -4.87 16.27
CA LEU A 334 3.82 -4.39 17.66
C LEU A 334 3.52 -5.54 18.64
N ASN A 335 2.72 -6.54 18.26
CA ASN A 335 2.54 -7.75 19.07
C ASN A 335 3.88 -8.48 19.28
N ALA A 336 4.66 -8.71 18.22
CA ALA A 336 5.95 -9.38 18.32
C ALA A 336 6.95 -8.62 19.20
N ILE A 337 7.00 -7.28 19.09
CA ILE A 337 7.84 -6.42 19.95
C ILE A 337 7.39 -6.48 21.43
N ASN A 338 6.08 -6.58 21.68
CA ASN A 338 5.53 -6.79 23.03
C ASN A 338 5.73 -8.23 23.56
N GLY A 339 6.23 -9.16 22.73
CA GLY A 339 6.50 -10.56 23.08
C GLY A 339 5.43 -11.58 22.66
N ASN A 340 4.34 -11.15 22.00
CA ASN A 340 3.34 -12.02 21.39
C ASN A 340 3.64 -12.22 19.90
N VAL A 341 4.45 -13.22 19.56
CA VAL A 341 4.72 -13.57 18.14
C VAL A 341 3.56 -14.42 17.62
N ILE A 342 2.62 -13.77 16.94
CA ILE A 342 1.40 -14.41 16.41
C ILE A 342 1.74 -15.38 15.27
N ARG A 343 1.12 -16.56 15.31
CA ARG A 343 1.28 -17.67 14.35
C ARG A 343 -0.07 -18.34 14.08
N ASP A 344 -0.20 -19.02 12.94
CA ASP A 344 -1.37 -19.86 12.64
C ASP A 344 -1.43 -21.12 13.53
N GLU A 345 -2.52 -21.90 13.41
CA GLU A 345 -2.71 -23.18 14.12
C GLU A 345 -1.57 -24.21 13.92
N GLN A 346 -0.79 -24.09 12.83
CA GLN A 346 0.33 -24.98 12.51
C GLN A 346 1.70 -24.39 12.93
N GLY A 347 1.72 -23.17 13.49
CA GLY A 347 2.93 -22.48 13.92
C GLY A 347 3.62 -21.64 12.83
N ASN A 348 2.96 -21.39 11.70
CA ASN A 348 3.51 -20.60 10.59
C ASN A 348 3.31 -19.08 10.81
N ALA A 349 4.09 -18.28 10.08
CA ALA A 349 3.90 -16.86 9.85
C ALA A 349 2.52 -16.55 9.25
N VAL A 350 1.99 -15.39 9.62
CA VAL A 350 0.66 -14.94 9.20
C VAL A 350 0.63 -14.68 7.69
N SER A 351 -0.45 -15.08 7.01
CA SER A 351 -0.68 -14.76 5.60
C SER A 351 -2.15 -14.45 5.39
N LEU A 352 -2.48 -13.17 5.25
CA LEU A 352 -3.87 -12.69 5.13
C LEU A 352 -4.04 -11.91 3.82
N SER A 353 -4.98 -12.33 2.98
CA SER A 353 -5.35 -11.55 1.79
C SER A 353 -6.24 -10.37 2.19
N GLN A 354 -5.99 -9.21 1.60
CA GLN A 354 -6.88 -8.05 1.67
C GLN A 354 -7.50 -7.81 0.29
N ASN A 355 -8.82 -7.64 0.24
CA ASN A 355 -9.52 -7.36 -1.00
C ASN A 355 -9.44 -5.88 -1.39
N TYR A 356 -9.62 -5.62 -2.68
CA TYR A 356 -9.81 -4.27 -3.19
C TYR A 356 -11.23 -3.78 -2.88
N GLN A 357 -11.37 -2.51 -2.51
CA GLN A 357 -12.67 -1.84 -2.53
C GLN A 357 -12.89 -1.31 -3.97
N VAL A 358 -14.13 -1.34 -4.47
CA VAL A 358 -14.44 -1.08 -5.89
C VAL A 358 -15.40 0.10 -6.04
N ALA A 359 -14.97 1.14 -6.76
CA ALA A 359 -15.78 2.31 -7.08
C ALA A 359 -15.96 2.46 -8.60
N THR A 360 -17.22 2.62 -9.04
CA THR A 360 -17.59 2.90 -10.45
C THR A 360 -18.31 4.25 -10.61
N ASP A 361 -18.57 4.96 -9.51
CA ASP A 361 -19.10 6.32 -9.50
C ASP A 361 -18.52 7.15 -8.34
N GLU A 362 -18.76 8.47 -8.42
CA GLU A 362 -18.29 9.46 -7.46
C GLU A 362 -18.82 9.19 -6.04
N ALA A 363 -20.07 8.72 -5.89
CA ALA A 363 -20.68 8.54 -4.58
C ALA A 363 -20.09 7.34 -3.82
N THR A 364 -19.80 6.25 -4.54
CA THR A 364 -19.14 5.06 -4.01
C THR A 364 -17.68 5.36 -3.69
N PHE A 365 -16.98 6.14 -4.53
CA PHE A 365 -15.64 6.62 -4.20
C PHE A 365 -15.64 7.49 -2.93
N ASP A 366 -16.57 8.44 -2.83
CA ASP A 366 -16.71 9.34 -1.69
C ASP A 366 -17.00 8.60 -0.37
N GLU A 367 -17.72 7.48 -0.42
CA GLU A 367 -17.99 6.65 0.76
C GLU A 367 -16.69 6.00 1.27
N PHE A 368 -15.95 5.31 0.40
CA PHE A 368 -14.68 4.68 0.76
C PHE A 368 -13.63 5.70 1.19
N TYR A 369 -13.41 6.77 0.42
CA TYR A 369 -12.37 7.78 0.71
C TYR A 369 -12.65 8.61 1.98
N LYS A 370 -13.92 8.74 2.40
CA LYS A 370 -14.25 9.34 3.71
C LYS A 370 -14.12 8.36 4.86
N SER A 371 -14.35 7.07 4.61
CA SER A 371 -14.19 6.00 5.60
C SER A 371 -12.73 5.61 5.87
N ASP A 372 -11.83 5.86 4.91
CA ASP A 372 -10.38 5.68 5.07
C ASP A 372 -9.55 6.84 4.49
N ASN A 373 -8.92 7.59 5.37
CA ASN A 373 -7.93 8.62 5.06
C ASN A 373 -7.02 8.85 6.28
N GLY A 374 -5.99 9.70 6.16
CA GLY A 374 -5.04 9.98 7.24
C GLY A 374 -5.67 10.51 8.55
N ASP A 375 -6.78 11.26 8.45
CA ASP A 375 -7.53 11.75 9.62
C ASP A 375 -8.50 10.68 10.19
N ASN A 376 -9.07 9.84 9.33
CA ASN A 376 -10.11 8.86 9.65
C ASN A 376 -9.77 7.49 9.03
N PRO A 377 -8.82 6.73 9.59
CA PRO A 377 -8.50 5.39 9.08
C PRO A 377 -9.52 4.33 9.52
N ILE A 378 -9.77 3.34 8.65
CA ILE A 378 -10.49 2.10 8.97
C ILE A 378 -9.78 1.36 10.11
N TYR A 379 -8.46 1.17 10.00
CA TYR A 379 -7.60 0.69 11.09
C TYR A 379 -7.21 1.83 12.05
N ASN A 380 -8.22 2.53 12.57
CA ASN A 380 -8.06 3.44 13.70
C ASN A 380 -7.62 2.71 14.99
N LYS A 381 -7.26 3.47 16.03
CA LYS A 381 -6.79 2.90 17.30
C LYS A 381 -7.78 1.90 17.93
N GLU A 382 -9.08 2.17 17.90
CA GLU A 382 -10.11 1.26 18.44
C GLU A 382 -10.17 -0.07 17.65
N THR A 383 -9.88 -0.03 16.35
CA THR A 383 -9.82 -1.19 15.47
C THR A 383 -8.50 -1.95 15.60
N LEU A 384 -7.37 -1.25 15.71
CA LEU A 384 -6.05 -1.85 15.97
C LEU A 384 -5.93 -2.45 17.38
N ASP A 385 -6.53 -1.83 18.40
CA ASP A 385 -6.52 -2.35 19.79
C ASP A 385 -7.29 -3.68 19.94
N GLN A 386 -8.10 -4.09 18.95
CA GLN A 386 -8.70 -5.43 18.88
C GLN A 386 -7.70 -6.50 18.44
N ILE A 387 -6.64 -6.11 17.75
CA ILE A 387 -5.61 -6.99 17.18
C ILE A 387 -4.20 -6.70 17.73
N ILE A 388 -4.08 -5.99 18.85
CA ILE A 388 -2.80 -5.69 19.52
C ILE A 388 -2.94 -5.94 21.05
N GLY A 389 -2.31 -7.01 21.56
CA GLY A 389 -2.38 -7.38 22.97
C GLY A 389 -1.67 -8.70 23.31
N GLU A 390 -1.39 -8.93 24.61
CA GLU A 390 -0.65 -10.10 25.11
C GLU A 390 -1.39 -11.45 24.86
N SER A 391 -2.68 -11.42 24.51
CA SER A 391 -3.52 -12.61 24.25
C SER A 391 -4.03 -12.76 22.80
N VAL A 392 -3.68 -11.84 21.89
CA VAL A 392 -4.25 -11.82 20.53
C VAL A 392 -3.77 -13.02 19.70
N THR A 393 -4.71 -13.65 19.00
CA THR A 393 -4.55 -14.86 18.20
C THR A 393 -4.57 -14.58 16.70
N PHE A 394 -4.18 -15.56 15.88
CA PHE A 394 -4.32 -15.47 14.42
C PHE A 394 -5.79 -15.29 13.99
N ASP A 395 -6.73 -15.98 14.63
CA ASP A 395 -8.15 -15.97 14.25
C ASP A 395 -8.78 -14.58 14.40
N GLU A 396 -8.44 -13.85 15.47
CA GLU A 396 -8.92 -12.48 15.71
C GLU A 396 -8.39 -11.50 14.65
N ILE A 397 -7.15 -11.65 14.19
CA ILE A 397 -6.62 -10.84 13.09
C ILE A 397 -7.26 -11.26 11.76
N ASN A 398 -7.41 -12.56 11.50
CA ASN A 398 -8.01 -13.08 10.28
C ASN A 398 -9.48 -12.66 10.13
N GLU A 399 -10.29 -12.74 11.21
CA GLU A 399 -11.67 -12.25 11.22
C GLU A 399 -11.70 -10.74 10.92
N LEU A 400 -10.91 -9.93 11.63
CA LEU A 400 -10.93 -8.48 11.42
C LEU A 400 -10.46 -8.08 10.01
N VAL A 401 -9.44 -8.74 9.47
CA VAL A 401 -8.92 -8.45 8.12
C VAL A 401 -9.89 -8.91 7.02
N THR A 402 -10.61 -10.01 7.23
CA THR A 402 -11.63 -10.49 6.26
C THR A 402 -12.90 -9.62 6.26
N LEU A 403 -13.13 -8.82 7.30
CA LEU A 403 -14.29 -7.94 7.45
C LEU A 403 -14.10 -6.50 6.91
N LYS A 404 -12.95 -6.18 6.26
CA LYS A 404 -12.52 -4.79 5.97
C LYS A 404 -11.97 -4.56 4.55
#